data_AF-W4PFL5-F1
#
_entry.id   AF-W4PFL5-F1
#
_cell.length_a   1.000
_cell.length_b   1.000
_cell.length_c   1.000
_cell.angle_alpha   90.00
_cell.angle_beta   90.00
_cell.angle_gamma   90.00
#
_symmetry.space_group_name_H-M   'P 1'
#
loop_
_entity.id
_entity.type
_entity.pdbx_description
1 polymer ?
#
loop_
_entity_poly.entity_id
_entity_poly.type
_entity_poly.pdbx_seq_one_letter_code
_entity_poly.pdbx_strand_id
1 'polypeptide(L)'
;MNWQGPQSFFISYDMFKDKYVFAQLTSFLDRSKFNRIVAKYQGDKYVKSFTYWNQLLAMMFGGLCNREGLRDLIVALQAHQEKWYHLGLGKSVTRSNLSKANENRDYHIFEDFAYYMVEQARTKPIKWRRRMPKNVLSDSEGILTVYKSSKDYPIKIRKVEYWDEEQNCQFVFLTNAFDLTALQVALLYKNRWQVELFFKWLKQHLKIKKFWRTSENAVRIQVYCVIISYCFVAVVQHDMQLERSIYEVLQILSISLTDKFHLVDFFSQSKFNNVKDQSGLDGLSLFDNFNF
;
A
#
# COMPACT_ATOMS: atom_id res chain seq x y z
N MET A 1 -45.30 13.07 -6.84
CA MET A 1 -44.33 12.55 -7.83
C MET A 1 -43.14 12.04 -7.02
N ASN A 2 -43.18 10.76 -6.63
CA ASN A 2 -42.26 10.18 -5.65
C ASN A 2 -41.03 9.67 -6.38
N TRP A 3 -39.89 10.35 -6.20
CA TRP A 3 -38.61 9.95 -6.78
C TRP A 3 -37.79 9.16 -5.76
N GLN A 4 -37.49 7.90 -6.10
CA GLN A 4 -36.73 6.95 -5.30
C GLN A 4 -35.22 7.26 -5.39
N GLY A 5 -34.56 7.40 -4.24
CA GLY A 5 -33.11 7.56 -4.14
C GLY A 5 -32.34 6.29 -4.55
N PRO A 6 -31.00 6.38 -4.74
CA PRO A 6 -30.20 5.27 -5.23
C PRO A 6 -30.09 4.16 -4.17
N GLN A 7 -30.45 2.95 -4.57
CA GLN A 7 -30.44 1.72 -3.79
C GLN A 7 -29.10 1.52 -3.06
N SER A 8 -29.09 1.76 -1.75
CA SER A 8 -28.24 1.04 -0.83
C SER A 8 -28.45 -0.46 -1.09
N PHE A 9 -27.38 -1.25 -1.09
CA PHE A 9 -27.44 -2.72 -1.11
C PHE A 9 -28.13 -3.21 0.17
N PHE A 10 -29.45 -3.03 0.24
CA PHE A 10 -30.32 -3.83 1.08
C PHE A 10 -30.26 -5.23 0.47
N ILE A 11 -29.58 -6.13 1.18
CA ILE A 11 -29.75 -7.56 0.97
C ILE A 11 -31.23 -7.82 1.20
N SER A 12 -32.00 -7.83 0.12
CA SER A 12 -33.45 -8.01 0.17
C SER A 12 -33.70 -9.47 0.56
N TYR A 13 -34.56 -9.70 1.55
CA TYR A 13 -34.88 -11.03 2.08
C TYR A 13 -35.31 -12.03 0.97
N ASP A 14 -35.83 -11.52 -0.16
CA ASP A 14 -36.17 -12.29 -1.36
C ASP A 14 -34.98 -12.79 -2.20
N MET A 15 -33.76 -12.26 -2.05
CA MET A 15 -32.59 -12.64 -2.87
C MET A 15 -32.12 -14.09 -2.61
N PHE A 16 -32.43 -14.61 -1.42
CA PHE A 16 -31.97 -15.90 -0.91
C PHE A 16 -33.08 -16.94 -0.72
N LYS A 17 -34.31 -16.60 -1.11
CA LYS A 17 -35.45 -17.53 -1.10
C LYS A 17 -35.14 -18.70 -2.07
N ASP A 18 -35.33 -19.92 -1.60
CA ASP A 18 -35.18 -21.18 -2.36
C ASP A 18 -33.76 -21.52 -2.88
N LYS A 19 -32.69 -20.93 -2.33
CA LYS A 19 -31.29 -21.26 -2.67
C LYS A 19 -30.58 -22.02 -1.55
N TYR A 20 -29.80 -23.05 -1.89
CA TYR A 20 -28.93 -23.74 -0.94
C TYR A 20 -27.89 -22.80 -0.34
N VAL A 21 -27.57 -22.96 0.95
CA VAL A 21 -26.59 -22.12 1.68
C VAL A 21 -25.26 -22.00 0.92
N PHE A 22 -24.77 -23.09 0.34
CA PHE A 22 -23.54 -23.07 -0.46
C PHE A 22 -23.67 -22.21 -1.73
N ALA A 23 -24.83 -22.23 -2.42
CA ALA A 23 -25.09 -21.35 -3.56
C ALA A 23 -25.20 -19.88 -3.15
N GLN A 24 -25.70 -19.60 -1.93
CA GLN A 24 -25.72 -18.25 -1.37
C GLN A 24 -24.31 -17.77 -1.03
N LEU A 25 -23.50 -18.61 -0.39
CA LEU A 25 -22.10 -18.30 -0.06
C LEU A 25 -21.26 -18.01 -1.31
N THR A 26 -21.42 -18.84 -2.34
CA THR A 26 -20.67 -18.69 -3.60
C THR A 26 -21.15 -17.50 -4.44
N SER A 27 -22.35 -16.97 -4.17
CA SER A 27 -22.83 -15.74 -4.81
C SER A 27 -22.07 -14.48 -4.38
N PHE A 28 -21.35 -14.53 -3.25
CA PHE A 28 -20.46 -13.46 -2.81
C PHE A 28 -19.11 -13.43 -3.55
N LEU A 29 -18.79 -14.49 -4.31
CA LEU A 29 -17.57 -14.53 -5.13
C LEU A 29 -17.81 -13.76 -6.45
N ASP A 30 -16.86 -12.90 -6.82
CA ASP A 30 -16.93 -12.19 -8.11
C ASP A 30 -16.61 -13.14 -9.28
N ARG A 31 -17.66 -13.74 -9.82
CA ARG A 31 -17.58 -14.63 -10.98
C ARG A 31 -17.04 -13.94 -12.23
N SER A 32 -17.32 -12.65 -12.41
CA SER A 32 -16.85 -11.91 -13.59
C SER A 32 -15.34 -11.70 -13.53
N LYS A 33 -14.81 -11.34 -12.36
CA LYS A 33 -13.37 -11.23 -12.13
C LYS A 33 -12.69 -12.59 -12.31
N PHE A 34 -13.23 -13.67 -11.75
CA PHE A 34 -12.68 -15.02 -11.91
C PHE A 34 -12.59 -15.41 -13.40
N ASN A 35 -13.66 -15.21 -14.16
CA ASN A 35 -13.67 -15.54 -15.59
C ASN A 35 -12.63 -14.73 -16.40
N ARG A 36 -12.38 -13.46 -16.03
CA ARG A 36 -11.32 -12.65 -16.67
C ARG A 36 -9.93 -13.21 -16.38
N ILE A 37 -9.69 -13.70 -15.15
CA ILE A 37 -8.42 -14.36 -14.79
C ILE A 37 -8.30 -15.66 -15.59
N VAL A 38 -9.32 -16.51 -15.62
CA VAL A 38 -9.30 -17.74 -16.44
C VAL A 38 -9.02 -17.43 -17.92
N ALA A 39 -9.61 -16.37 -18.47
CA ALA A 39 -9.38 -15.94 -19.85
C ALA A 39 -7.93 -15.48 -20.10
N LYS A 40 -7.33 -14.75 -19.15
CA LYS A 40 -5.90 -14.32 -19.20
C LYS A 40 -4.97 -15.52 -19.37
N TYR A 41 -5.24 -16.63 -18.68
CA TYR A 41 -4.45 -17.87 -18.75
C TYR A 41 -4.96 -18.87 -19.82
N GLN A 42 -6.00 -18.52 -20.58
CA GLN A 42 -6.69 -19.44 -21.49
C GLN A 42 -7.12 -20.77 -20.83
N GLY A 43 -7.44 -20.75 -19.53
CA GLY A 43 -7.61 -21.97 -18.73
C GLY A 43 -8.76 -22.87 -19.21
N ASP A 44 -9.91 -22.30 -19.55
CA ASP A 44 -11.07 -23.06 -20.05
C ASP A 44 -11.05 -23.26 -21.58
N LYS A 45 -9.91 -23.06 -22.26
CA LYS A 45 -9.81 -23.26 -23.70
C LYS A 45 -10.07 -24.74 -24.02
N TYR A 46 -11.09 -24.99 -24.84
CA TYR A 46 -11.60 -26.32 -25.21
C TYR A 46 -12.33 -27.11 -24.10
N VAL A 47 -12.58 -26.52 -22.92
CA VAL A 47 -13.29 -27.19 -21.83
C VAL A 47 -14.80 -27.12 -22.05
N LYS A 48 -15.43 -28.27 -22.34
CA LYS A 48 -16.89 -28.38 -22.55
C LYS A 48 -17.68 -28.63 -21.26
N SER A 49 -17.05 -29.22 -20.25
CA SER A 49 -17.65 -29.58 -18.97
C SER A 49 -16.61 -29.49 -17.86
N PHE A 50 -17.05 -29.15 -16.64
CA PHE A 50 -16.21 -29.01 -15.46
C PHE A 50 -15.14 -27.91 -15.62
N THR A 51 -15.57 -26.64 -15.67
CA THR A 51 -14.68 -25.47 -15.82
C THR A 51 -13.79 -25.24 -14.60
N TYR A 52 -12.85 -24.29 -14.68
CA TYR A 52 -12.10 -23.82 -13.50
C TYR A 52 -13.02 -23.31 -12.39
N TRP A 53 -14.17 -22.71 -12.75
CA TRP A 53 -15.19 -22.30 -11.78
C TRP A 53 -15.79 -23.50 -11.04
N ASN A 54 -16.14 -24.56 -11.76
CA ASN A 54 -16.70 -25.76 -11.14
C ASN A 54 -15.69 -26.45 -10.22
N GLN A 55 -14.40 -26.46 -10.61
CA GLN A 55 -13.32 -26.98 -9.76
C GLN A 55 -13.15 -26.13 -8.50
N LEU A 56 -13.16 -24.79 -8.60
CA LEU A 56 -13.12 -23.91 -7.44
C LEU A 56 -14.22 -24.27 -6.44
N LEU A 57 -15.46 -24.37 -6.93
CA LEU A 57 -16.61 -24.69 -6.08
C LEU A 57 -16.51 -26.09 -5.46
N ALA A 58 -16.05 -27.09 -6.21
CA ALA A 58 -15.85 -28.44 -5.68
C ALA A 58 -14.79 -28.47 -4.56
N MET A 59 -13.67 -27.75 -4.74
CA MET A 59 -12.61 -27.65 -3.74
C MET A 59 -13.07 -26.87 -2.50
N MET A 60 -13.80 -25.76 -2.69
CA MET A 60 -14.37 -24.98 -1.58
C MET A 60 -15.40 -25.80 -0.78
N PHE A 61 -16.24 -26.59 -1.46
CA PHE A 61 -17.19 -27.48 -0.78
C PHE A 61 -16.46 -28.47 0.14
N GLY A 62 -15.35 -29.07 -0.34
CA GLY A 62 -14.52 -29.96 0.48
C GLY A 62 -13.91 -29.30 1.70
N GLY A 63 -13.36 -28.09 1.53
CA GLY A 63 -12.82 -27.30 2.63
C GLY A 63 -13.88 -26.93 3.68
N LEU A 64 -15.07 -26.50 3.24
CA LEU A 64 -16.16 -26.13 4.15
C LEU A 64 -16.77 -27.33 4.88
N CYS A 65 -16.77 -28.51 4.26
CA CYS A 65 -17.22 -29.75 4.88
C CYS A 65 -16.12 -30.49 5.65
N ASN A 66 -14.94 -29.88 5.83
CA ASN A 66 -13.78 -30.44 6.52
C ASN A 66 -13.38 -31.84 6.00
N ARG A 67 -13.38 -32.03 4.68
CA ARG A 67 -13.05 -33.29 4.00
C ARG A 67 -11.56 -33.38 3.75
N GLU A 68 -10.90 -34.38 4.34
CA GLU A 68 -9.43 -34.47 4.35
C GLU A 68 -8.83 -35.14 3.10
N GLY A 69 -9.66 -35.65 2.18
CA GLY A 69 -9.16 -36.32 0.98
C GLY A 69 -10.13 -36.35 -0.19
N LEU A 70 -9.59 -36.56 -1.39
CA LEU A 70 -10.36 -36.57 -2.64
C LEU A 70 -11.48 -37.63 -2.65
N ARG A 71 -11.24 -38.80 -2.05
CA ARG A 71 -12.24 -39.87 -1.98
C ARG A 71 -13.41 -39.47 -1.09
N ASP A 72 -13.13 -38.90 0.08
CA ASP A 72 -14.14 -38.42 1.04
C ASP A 72 -14.94 -37.23 0.46
N LEU A 73 -14.25 -36.29 -0.20
CA LEU A 73 -14.88 -35.19 -0.93
C LEU A 73 -15.87 -35.68 -1.98
N ILE A 74 -15.49 -36.66 -2.80
CA ILE A 74 -16.37 -37.18 -3.85
C ILE A 74 -17.59 -37.88 -3.26
N VAL A 75 -17.44 -38.65 -2.18
CA VAL A 75 -18.58 -39.28 -1.49
C VAL A 75 -19.56 -38.21 -0.98
N ALA A 76 -19.04 -37.15 -0.36
CA ALA A 76 -19.86 -36.03 0.12
C ALA A 76 -20.56 -35.27 -1.03
N LEU A 77 -19.88 -35.08 -2.17
CA LEU A 77 -20.48 -34.48 -3.36
C LEU A 77 -21.55 -35.38 -3.98
N GLN A 78 -21.30 -36.69 -4.09
CA GLN A 78 -22.24 -37.67 -4.64
C GLN A 78 -23.52 -37.79 -3.82
N ALA A 79 -23.43 -37.67 -2.48
CA ALA A 79 -24.60 -37.61 -1.61
C ALA A 79 -25.55 -36.45 -1.92
N HIS A 80 -25.09 -35.46 -2.69
CA HIS A 80 -25.88 -34.30 -3.13
C HIS A 80 -25.93 -34.17 -4.66
N GLN A 81 -25.79 -35.28 -5.39
CA GLN A 81 -25.72 -35.29 -6.85
C GLN A 81 -26.91 -34.62 -7.55
N GLU A 82 -28.13 -34.84 -7.05
CA GLU A 82 -29.35 -34.23 -7.58
C GLU A 82 -29.34 -32.69 -7.47
N LYS A 83 -28.52 -32.14 -6.57
CA LYS A 83 -28.46 -30.71 -6.24
C LYS A 83 -27.27 -30.00 -6.89
N TRP A 84 -26.41 -30.70 -7.63
CA TRP A 84 -25.17 -30.12 -8.20
C TRP A 84 -25.40 -28.88 -9.05
N TYR A 85 -26.45 -28.88 -9.87
CA TYR A 85 -26.79 -27.73 -10.70
C TYR A 85 -27.14 -26.51 -9.86
N HIS A 86 -27.97 -26.70 -8.83
CA HIS A 86 -28.39 -25.65 -7.91
C HIS A 86 -27.27 -25.18 -6.96
N LEU A 87 -26.27 -26.03 -6.71
CA LEU A 87 -25.05 -25.70 -5.96
C LEU A 87 -23.99 -24.99 -6.81
N GLY A 88 -24.20 -24.89 -8.13
CA GLY A 88 -23.26 -24.27 -9.06
C GLY A 88 -22.10 -25.16 -9.51
N LEU A 89 -22.06 -26.42 -9.09
CA LEU A 89 -21.00 -27.41 -9.40
C LEU A 89 -21.05 -27.92 -10.86
N GLY A 90 -22.14 -27.64 -11.56
CA GLY A 90 -22.35 -28.02 -12.96
C GLY A 90 -23.00 -29.41 -13.11
N LYS A 91 -22.88 -29.99 -14.31
CA LYS A 91 -23.58 -31.23 -14.70
C LYS A 91 -22.96 -32.50 -14.13
N SER A 92 -21.64 -32.52 -13.92
CA SER A 92 -20.95 -33.71 -13.41
C SER A 92 -19.60 -33.37 -12.75
N VAL A 93 -19.39 -33.90 -11.54
CA VAL A 93 -18.11 -33.86 -10.82
C VAL A 93 -17.70 -35.30 -10.49
N THR A 94 -16.88 -35.92 -11.35
CA THR A 94 -16.36 -37.27 -11.11
C THR A 94 -14.99 -37.21 -10.43
N ARG A 95 -14.66 -38.28 -9.69
CA ARG A 95 -13.34 -38.41 -9.05
C ARG A 95 -12.19 -38.31 -10.05
N SER A 96 -12.31 -38.99 -11.19
CA SER A 96 -11.28 -38.98 -12.24
C SER A 96 -11.10 -37.58 -12.84
N ASN A 97 -12.18 -36.86 -13.13
CA ASN A 97 -12.11 -35.51 -13.67
C ASN A 97 -11.52 -34.52 -12.66
N LEU A 98 -11.95 -34.57 -11.40
CA LEU A 98 -11.43 -33.69 -10.35
C LEU A 98 -9.95 -33.99 -10.05
N SER A 99 -9.56 -35.27 -9.97
CA SER A 99 -8.15 -35.65 -9.80
C SER A 99 -7.28 -35.13 -10.95
N LYS A 100 -7.70 -35.40 -12.19
CA LYS A 100 -6.97 -34.97 -13.39
C LYS A 100 -6.90 -33.46 -13.50
N ALA A 101 -7.97 -32.75 -13.13
CA ALA A 101 -8.01 -31.30 -13.07
C ALA A 101 -7.03 -30.75 -12.03
N ASN A 102 -6.98 -31.34 -10.82
CA ASN A 102 -6.05 -30.89 -9.77
C ASN A 102 -4.58 -31.12 -10.14
N GLU A 103 -4.28 -32.14 -10.93
CA GLU A 103 -2.91 -32.47 -11.34
C GLU A 103 -2.41 -31.65 -12.53
N ASN A 104 -3.27 -31.38 -13.52
CA ASN A 104 -2.83 -30.85 -14.82
C ASN A 104 -3.20 -29.38 -15.06
N ARG A 105 -4.03 -28.77 -14.21
CA ARG A 105 -4.47 -27.38 -14.40
C ARG A 105 -3.51 -26.38 -13.78
N ASP A 106 -3.45 -25.22 -14.39
CA ASP A 106 -2.61 -24.13 -13.92
C ASP A 106 -3.15 -23.57 -12.61
N TYR A 107 -2.36 -23.71 -11.54
CA TYR A 107 -2.74 -23.25 -10.21
C TYR A 107 -2.72 -21.72 -10.08
N HIS A 108 -1.98 -21.01 -10.95
CA HIS A 108 -1.85 -19.55 -10.88
C HIS A 108 -3.20 -18.84 -11.05
N ILE A 109 -4.18 -19.46 -11.73
CA ILE A 109 -5.56 -18.94 -11.82
C ILE A 109 -6.21 -18.84 -10.43
N PHE A 110 -6.03 -19.87 -9.60
CA PHE A 110 -6.57 -19.90 -8.23
C PHE A 110 -5.77 -18.98 -7.31
N GLU A 111 -4.46 -18.89 -7.50
CA GLU A 111 -3.58 -17.98 -6.79
C GLU A 111 -3.95 -16.50 -7.04
N ASP A 112 -4.03 -16.07 -8.30
CA ASP A 112 -4.43 -14.70 -8.68
C ASP A 112 -5.80 -14.33 -8.08
N PHE A 113 -6.75 -15.28 -8.09
CA PHE A 113 -8.05 -15.05 -7.49
C PHE A 113 -8.04 -15.03 -5.96
N ALA A 114 -7.20 -15.85 -5.33
CA ALA A 114 -7.02 -15.84 -3.87
C ALA A 114 -6.44 -14.50 -3.41
N TYR A 115 -5.42 -13.96 -4.11
CA TYR A 115 -4.89 -12.63 -3.82
C TYR A 115 -5.96 -11.54 -3.97
N TYR A 116 -6.77 -11.59 -5.03
CA TYR A 116 -7.92 -10.69 -5.19
C TYR A 116 -8.90 -10.78 -4.02
N MET A 117 -9.26 -12.00 -3.59
CA MET A 117 -10.19 -12.20 -2.46
C MET A 117 -9.61 -11.69 -1.13
N VAL A 118 -8.31 -11.89 -0.90
CA VAL A 118 -7.59 -11.35 0.27
C VAL A 118 -7.62 -9.83 0.26
N GLU A 119 -7.46 -9.19 -0.91
CA GLU A 119 -7.56 -7.74 -1.05
C GLU A 119 -8.97 -7.23 -0.71
N GLN A 120 -10.01 -7.89 -1.23
CA GLN A 120 -11.42 -7.57 -0.89
C GLN A 120 -11.70 -7.73 0.61
N ALA A 121 -11.11 -8.74 1.24
CA ALA A 121 -11.26 -8.96 2.68
C ALA A 121 -10.55 -7.88 3.51
N ARG A 122 -9.38 -7.40 3.07
CA ARG A 122 -8.54 -6.44 3.82
C ARG A 122 -9.17 -5.06 3.98
N THR A 123 -9.98 -4.60 3.02
CA THR A 123 -10.70 -3.33 3.12
C THR A 123 -12.05 -3.42 2.43
N LYS A 124 -13.15 -3.34 3.19
CA LYS A 124 -14.48 -3.18 2.60
C LYS A 124 -14.80 -1.69 2.47
N PRO A 125 -14.85 -1.12 1.25
CA PRO A 125 -15.10 0.30 1.06
C PRO A 125 -16.55 0.63 1.43
N ILE A 126 -16.74 1.56 2.36
CA ILE A 126 -18.03 2.05 2.87
C ILE A 126 -18.61 3.10 1.91
N LYS A 127 -17.76 3.81 1.16
CA LYS A 127 -18.17 4.92 0.28
C LYS A 127 -17.28 5.02 -0.95
N TRP A 128 -17.90 5.17 -2.12
CA TRP A 128 -17.22 5.36 -3.41
C TRP A 128 -17.37 6.80 -3.91
N ARG A 129 -16.27 7.42 -4.37
CA ARG A 129 -16.30 8.73 -5.05
C ARG A 129 -16.20 8.52 -6.57
N ARG A 130 -17.12 9.13 -7.35
CA ARG A 130 -17.27 8.85 -8.80
C ARG A 130 -16.32 9.64 -9.72
N ARG A 131 -15.64 10.68 -9.23
CA ARG A 131 -14.66 11.46 -10.00
C ARG A 131 -13.46 11.75 -9.13
N MET A 132 -12.29 11.37 -9.63
CA MET A 132 -11.03 11.47 -8.91
C MET A 132 -10.15 12.54 -9.57
N PRO A 133 -9.34 13.26 -8.79
CA PRO A 133 -8.31 14.14 -9.34
C PRO A 133 -7.31 13.34 -10.18
N LYS A 134 -6.57 14.03 -11.06
CA LYS A 134 -5.50 13.42 -11.85
C LYS A 134 -4.53 12.64 -10.94
N ASN A 135 -4.12 11.45 -11.36
CA ASN A 135 -3.23 10.50 -10.66
C ASN A 135 -3.79 9.78 -9.43
N VAL A 136 -5.02 10.06 -9.00
CA VAL A 136 -5.64 9.31 -7.89
C VAL A 136 -6.53 8.20 -8.46
N LEU A 137 -6.18 6.95 -8.19
CA LEU A 137 -6.85 5.76 -8.71
C LEU A 137 -8.08 5.38 -7.87
N SER A 138 -7.95 5.46 -6.54
CA SER A 138 -9.01 5.07 -5.60
C SER A 138 -8.93 5.90 -4.31
N ASP A 139 -10.08 6.27 -3.76
CA ASP A 139 -10.21 6.91 -2.45
C ASP A 139 -11.44 6.33 -1.78
N SER A 140 -11.18 5.56 -0.71
CA SER A 140 -12.20 4.77 -0.04
C SER A 140 -12.04 4.81 1.47
N GLU A 141 -13.15 4.84 2.19
CA GLU A 141 -13.19 4.73 3.64
C GLU A 141 -13.60 3.30 4.01
N GLY A 142 -12.98 2.70 5.01
CA GLY A 142 -13.22 1.32 5.43
C GLY A 142 -12.94 1.11 6.91
N ILE A 143 -13.11 -0.13 7.36
CA ILE A 143 -12.72 -0.59 8.70
C ILE A 143 -11.81 -1.80 8.51
N LEU A 144 -10.81 -1.96 9.38
CA LEU A 144 -9.95 -3.13 9.38
C LEU A 144 -10.77 -4.35 9.83
N THR A 145 -10.80 -5.39 9.00
CA THR A 145 -11.61 -6.60 9.23
C THR A 145 -10.84 -7.71 9.95
N VAL A 146 -9.50 -7.62 9.98
CA VAL A 146 -8.63 -8.62 10.60
C VAL A 146 -8.77 -8.57 12.11
N TYR A 147 -9.00 -9.71 12.77
CA TYR A 147 -9.34 -9.79 14.21
C TYR A 147 -8.45 -8.93 15.12
N LYS A 148 -7.12 -9.07 15.03
CA LYS A 148 -6.17 -8.27 15.84
C LYS A 148 -6.26 -6.78 15.50
N SER A 149 -6.16 -6.45 14.21
CA SER A 149 -6.17 -5.06 13.73
C SER A 149 -7.49 -4.34 14.00
N SER A 150 -8.62 -5.05 13.91
CA SER A 150 -9.96 -4.53 14.25
C SER A 150 -10.11 -4.26 15.74
N LYS A 151 -9.41 -5.03 16.59
CA LYS A 151 -9.43 -4.83 18.05
C LYS A 151 -8.56 -3.65 18.46
N ASP A 152 -7.38 -3.53 17.85
CA ASP A 152 -6.42 -2.45 18.14
C ASP A 152 -6.85 -1.11 17.51
N TYR A 153 -7.52 -1.15 16.35
CA TYR A 153 -8.03 0.02 15.66
C TYR A 153 -9.45 -0.21 15.12
N PRO A 154 -10.48 -0.06 15.98
CA PRO A 154 -11.88 -0.29 15.61
C PRO A 154 -12.50 0.88 14.82
N ILE A 155 -11.76 1.98 14.67
CA ILE A 155 -12.23 3.22 14.05
C ILE A 155 -12.06 3.13 12.53
N LYS A 156 -12.83 3.94 11.79
CA LYS A 156 -12.72 4.06 10.34
C LYS A 156 -11.29 4.45 9.94
N ILE A 157 -10.84 3.93 8.81
CA ILE A 157 -9.59 4.27 8.15
C ILE A 157 -9.85 4.58 6.69
N ARG A 158 -9.05 5.45 6.10
CA ARG A 158 -9.14 5.81 4.68
C ARG A 158 -8.00 5.19 3.90
N LYS A 159 -8.32 4.54 2.79
CA LYS A 159 -7.38 4.00 1.81
C LYS A 159 -7.36 4.89 0.57
N VAL A 160 -6.19 5.42 0.22
CA VAL A 160 -5.94 6.22 -0.98
C VAL A 160 -4.95 5.49 -1.87
N GLU A 161 -5.31 5.28 -3.13
CA GLU A 161 -4.44 4.70 -4.15
C GLU A 161 -4.04 5.80 -5.14
N TYR A 162 -2.75 5.99 -5.31
CA TYR A 162 -2.15 7.02 -6.13
C TYR A 162 -1.23 6.38 -7.17
N TRP A 163 -1.27 6.87 -8.40
CA TRP A 163 -0.37 6.49 -9.47
C TRP A 163 0.74 7.52 -9.61
N ASP A 164 1.99 7.10 -9.48
CA ASP A 164 3.12 7.98 -9.73
C ASP A 164 3.59 7.85 -11.18
N GLU A 165 3.53 8.97 -11.92
CA GLU A 165 3.99 9.05 -13.31
C GLU A 165 5.53 9.01 -13.38
N GLU A 166 6.24 9.51 -12.36
CA GLU A 166 7.72 9.55 -12.31
C GLU A 166 8.33 8.15 -12.17
N GLN A 167 7.81 7.34 -11.23
CA GLN A 167 8.31 6.00 -10.95
C GLN A 167 7.53 4.89 -11.65
N ASN A 168 6.46 5.24 -12.39
CA ASN A 168 5.56 4.31 -13.08
C ASN A 168 5.04 3.20 -12.15
N CYS A 169 4.66 3.58 -10.92
CA CYS A 169 4.25 2.64 -9.88
C CYS A 169 3.04 3.14 -9.10
N GLN A 170 2.31 2.20 -8.49
CA GLN A 170 1.13 2.49 -7.67
C GLN A 170 1.50 2.53 -6.19
N PHE A 171 1.13 3.61 -5.52
CA PHE A 171 1.22 3.74 -4.07
C PHE A 171 -0.14 3.56 -3.41
N VAL A 172 -0.18 2.84 -2.29
CA VAL A 172 -1.37 2.64 -1.47
C VAL A 172 -1.12 3.20 -0.08
N PHE A 173 -1.87 4.24 0.27
CA PHE A 173 -1.77 4.92 1.56
C PHE A 173 -2.96 4.56 2.45
N LEU A 174 -2.69 4.33 3.73
CA LEU A 174 -3.70 4.19 4.77
C LEU A 174 -3.57 5.39 5.72
N THR A 175 -4.65 6.15 5.89
CA THR A 175 -4.64 7.36 6.69
C THR A 175 -5.87 7.47 7.60
N ASN A 176 -5.66 8.08 8.76
CA ASN A 176 -6.71 8.52 9.68
C ASN A 176 -7.12 9.99 9.43
N ALA A 177 -6.48 10.67 8.48
CA ALA A 177 -6.78 12.06 8.13
C ALA A 177 -7.92 12.11 7.09
N PHE A 178 -9.13 12.39 7.57
CA PHE A 178 -10.33 12.49 6.73
C PHE A 178 -10.51 13.88 6.12
N ASP A 179 -9.92 14.91 6.71
CA ASP A 179 -10.07 16.31 6.29
C ASP A 179 -9.22 16.66 5.06
N LEU A 180 -8.17 15.89 4.81
CA LEU A 180 -7.24 16.13 3.70
C LEU A 180 -7.79 15.60 2.39
N THR A 181 -7.40 16.19 1.27
CA THR A 181 -7.67 15.62 -0.04
C THR A 181 -6.73 14.45 -0.34
N ALA A 182 -7.15 13.51 -1.21
CA ALA A 182 -6.32 12.35 -1.57
C ALA A 182 -4.95 12.76 -2.16
N LEU A 183 -4.90 13.88 -2.89
CA LEU A 183 -3.67 14.43 -3.45
C LEU A 183 -2.75 15.00 -2.36
N GLN A 184 -3.29 15.70 -1.37
CA GLN A 184 -2.52 16.18 -0.21
C GLN A 184 -1.95 15.01 0.60
N VAL A 185 -2.70 13.92 0.76
CA VAL A 185 -2.19 12.71 1.41
C VAL A 185 -0.98 12.16 0.65
N ALA A 186 -1.08 12.02 -0.67
CA ALA A 186 0.05 11.57 -1.49
C ALA A 186 1.26 12.51 -1.39
N LEU A 187 1.05 13.83 -1.44
CA LEU A 187 2.11 14.83 -1.33
C LEU A 187 2.80 14.81 0.05
N LEU A 188 2.04 14.67 1.14
CA LEU A 188 2.60 14.55 2.49
C LEU A 188 3.49 13.31 2.62
N TYR A 189 3.10 12.20 1.99
CA TYR A 189 3.94 10.99 1.96
C TYR A 189 5.17 11.16 1.06
N LYS A 190 5.13 11.97 -0.01
CA LYS A 190 6.34 12.35 -0.77
C LYS A 190 7.32 13.12 0.13
N ASN A 191 6.82 14.04 0.96
CA ASN A 191 7.62 14.80 1.92
C ASN A 191 8.15 13.96 3.08
N ARG A 192 7.54 12.82 3.40
CA ARG A 192 8.07 11.89 4.42
C ARG A 192 9.45 11.36 4.04
N TRP A 193 9.71 11.12 2.75
CA TRP A 193 11.02 10.65 2.29
C TRP A 193 12.13 11.67 2.55
N GLN A 194 11.81 12.97 2.50
CA GLN A 194 12.76 14.02 2.86
C GLN A 194 13.25 13.90 4.30
N VAL A 195 12.40 13.46 5.23
CA VAL A 195 12.79 13.21 6.63
C VAL A 195 13.80 12.07 6.73
N GLU A 196 13.64 11.01 5.93
CA GLU A 196 14.61 9.91 5.88
C GLU A 196 15.94 10.35 5.26
N LEU A 197 15.90 11.15 4.20
CA LEU A 197 17.10 11.75 3.60
C LEU A 197 17.81 12.67 4.60
N PHE A 198 17.06 13.47 5.38
CA PHE A 198 17.59 14.26 6.47
C PHE A 198 18.29 13.40 7.53
N PHE A 199 17.66 12.32 8.02
CA PHE A 199 18.30 11.44 9.01
C PHE A 199 19.48 10.65 8.44
N LYS A 200 19.42 10.24 7.17
CA LYS A 200 20.53 9.60 6.48
C LYS A 200 21.71 10.56 6.38
N TRP A 201 21.45 11.81 5.99
CA TRP A 201 22.44 12.87 5.95
C TRP A 201 23.02 13.15 7.34
N LEU A 202 22.15 13.26 8.37
CA LEU A 202 22.53 13.45 9.77
C LEU A 202 23.51 12.35 10.20
N LYS A 203 23.21 11.08 9.93
CA LYS A 203 24.11 9.95 10.23
C LYS A 203 25.42 9.97 9.42
N GLN A 204 25.38 10.44 8.18
CA GLN A 204 26.56 10.49 7.29
C GLN A 204 27.53 11.62 7.67
N HIS A 205 27.01 12.76 8.11
CA HIS A 205 27.79 13.97 8.38
C HIS A 205 28.08 14.13 9.88
N LEU A 206 27.18 13.68 10.77
CA LEU A 206 27.54 13.36 12.16
C LEU A 206 28.19 11.98 12.23
N LYS A 207 29.35 11.83 11.58
CA LYS A 207 30.31 10.86 12.12
C LYS A 207 30.83 11.46 13.42
N ILE A 208 30.13 11.18 14.54
CA ILE A 208 30.68 11.40 15.87
C ILE A 208 31.89 10.46 15.98
N LYS A 209 33.04 10.90 15.48
CA LYS A 209 34.28 10.11 15.42
C LYS A 209 34.72 9.68 16.83
N LYS A 210 34.31 10.42 17.86
CA LYS A 210 34.56 10.12 19.27
C LYS A 210 33.50 10.83 20.12
N PHE A 211 32.76 10.10 20.95
CA PHE A 211 31.96 10.72 21.99
C PHE A 211 32.90 11.43 22.96
N TRP A 212 32.58 12.68 23.34
CA TRP A 212 33.43 13.43 24.26
C TRP A 212 33.38 12.85 25.68
N ARG A 213 32.32 12.09 26.00
CA ARG A 213 32.14 11.39 27.28
C ARG A 213 31.19 10.19 27.11
N THR A 214 31.30 9.18 27.96
CA THR A 214 30.55 7.90 27.85
C THR A 214 29.24 7.85 28.63
N SER A 215 28.84 8.93 29.34
CA SER A 215 27.55 8.94 30.05
C SER A 215 26.40 9.18 29.08
N GLU A 216 25.27 8.50 29.30
CA GLU A 216 24.08 8.61 28.46
C GLU A 216 23.61 10.05 28.30
N ASN A 217 23.61 10.81 29.39
CA ASN A 217 23.22 12.22 29.37
C ASN A 217 24.18 13.06 28.51
N ALA A 218 25.50 12.83 28.59
CA ALA A 218 26.47 13.55 27.78
C ALA A 218 26.32 13.26 26.29
N VAL A 219 25.99 12.01 25.92
CA VAL A 219 25.71 11.64 24.53
C VAL A 219 24.44 12.33 24.03
N ARG A 220 23.36 12.33 24.83
CA ARG A 220 22.10 13.02 24.48
C ARG A 220 22.31 14.52 24.29
N ILE A 221 23.02 15.17 25.21
CA ILE A 221 23.37 16.60 25.10
C ILE A 221 24.20 16.85 23.84
N GLN A 222 25.20 16.02 23.55
CA GLN A 222 26.02 16.15 22.35
C GLN A 222 25.19 16.03 21.07
N VAL A 223 24.25 15.08 20.99
CA VAL A 223 23.33 14.95 19.85
C VAL A 223 22.43 16.17 19.71
N TYR A 224 21.84 16.65 20.80
CA TYR A 224 20.98 17.84 20.77
C TYR A 224 21.74 19.10 20.34
N CYS A 225 22.95 19.33 20.86
CA CYS A 225 23.77 20.47 20.46
C CYS A 225 24.09 20.45 18.96
N VAL A 226 24.37 19.29 18.37
CA VAL A 226 24.65 19.22 16.92
C VAL A 226 23.39 19.46 16.08
N ILE A 227 22.23 18.96 16.51
CA ILE A 227 20.95 19.26 15.86
C ILE A 227 20.67 20.77 15.92
N ILE A 228 20.85 21.39 17.09
CA ILE A 228 20.67 22.84 17.28
C ILE A 228 21.61 23.64 16.38
N SER A 229 22.90 23.29 16.33
CA SER A 229 23.87 23.97 15.45
C SER A 229 23.49 23.84 13.98
N TYR A 230 22.95 22.70 13.55
CA TYR A 230 22.49 22.53 12.18
C TYR A 230 21.25 23.38 11.88
N CYS A 231 20.24 23.33 12.74
CA CYS A 231 19.04 24.17 12.60
C CYS A 231 19.41 25.66 12.58
N PHE A 232 20.38 26.07 13.41
CA PHE A 232 20.91 27.42 13.40
C PHE A 232 21.53 27.81 12.06
N VAL A 233 22.39 26.95 11.48
CA VAL A 233 22.98 27.22 10.15
C VAL A 233 21.92 27.26 9.04
N ALA A 234 20.90 26.39 9.09
CA ALA A 234 19.81 26.41 8.12
C ALA A 234 18.98 27.71 8.20
N VAL A 235 18.71 28.20 9.41
CA VAL A 235 18.04 29.51 9.61
C VAL A 235 18.90 30.64 9.07
N VAL A 236 20.21 30.65 9.37
CA VAL A 236 21.14 31.67 8.84
C VAL A 236 21.21 31.64 7.31
N GLN A 237 21.23 30.46 6.69
CA GLN A 237 21.23 30.32 5.24
C GLN A 237 19.95 30.89 4.60
N HIS A 238 18.79 30.61 5.19
CA HIS A 238 17.49 31.10 4.74
C HIS A 238 17.38 32.63 4.89
N ASP A 239 17.72 33.16 6.07
CA ASP A 239 17.63 34.59 6.36
C ASP A 239 18.62 35.43 5.55
N MET A 240 19.77 34.84 5.16
CA MET A 240 20.79 35.50 4.35
C MET A 240 20.64 35.26 2.83
N GLN A 241 19.63 34.50 2.38
CA GLN A 241 19.38 34.17 0.96
C GLN A 241 20.63 33.67 0.22
N LEU A 242 21.44 32.83 0.85
CA LEU A 242 22.69 32.35 0.25
C LEU A 242 22.39 31.24 -0.78
N GLU A 243 22.81 31.42 -2.05
CA GLU A 243 22.72 30.39 -3.12
C GLU A 243 23.67 29.18 -2.90
N ARG A 244 24.25 29.04 -1.70
CA ARG A 244 25.26 28.04 -1.35
C ARG A 244 24.59 26.88 -0.62
N SER A 245 25.14 25.67 -0.74
CA SER A 245 24.63 24.52 0.01
C SER A 245 24.96 24.62 1.52
N ILE A 246 24.11 24.07 2.39
CA ILE A 246 24.30 24.03 3.86
C ILE A 246 25.69 23.50 4.24
N TYR A 247 26.22 22.54 3.47
CA TYR A 247 27.52 21.94 3.71
C TYR A 247 28.67 22.94 3.48
N GLU A 248 28.63 23.73 2.42
CA GLU A 248 29.63 24.76 2.15
C GLU A 248 29.62 25.83 3.23
N VAL A 249 28.43 26.24 3.68
CA VAL A 249 28.26 27.20 4.78
C VAL A 249 28.86 26.64 6.08
N LEU A 250 28.61 25.38 6.40
CA LEU A 250 29.22 24.69 7.55
C LEU A 250 30.74 24.63 7.47
N GLN A 251 31.30 24.33 6.28
CA GLN A 251 32.74 24.23 6.09
C GLN A 251 33.42 25.60 6.21
N ILE A 252 32.84 26.63 5.60
CA ILE A 252 33.30 28.02 5.70
C ILE A 252 33.25 28.51 7.16
N LEU A 253 32.15 28.27 7.86
CA LEU A 253 32.03 28.58 9.29
C LEU A 253 33.09 27.83 10.10
N SER A 254 33.29 26.52 9.87
CA SER A 254 34.23 25.72 10.65
C SER A 254 35.69 26.21 10.62
N ILE A 255 36.09 26.93 9.57
CA ILE A 255 37.44 27.47 9.39
C ILE A 255 37.58 28.86 10.05
N SER A 256 36.50 29.64 10.11
CA SER A 256 36.52 31.05 10.53
C SER A 256 35.66 31.37 11.76
N LEU A 257 35.25 30.35 12.52
CA LEU A 257 34.47 30.49 13.77
C LEU A 257 35.10 31.47 14.79
N THR A 258 36.41 31.67 14.72
CA THR A 258 37.17 32.55 15.63
C THR A 258 37.55 33.91 15.02
N ASP A 259 37.26 34.12 13.73
CA ASP A 259 37.66 35.33 13.02
C ASP A 259 36.59 36.43 13.17
N LYS A 260 37.04 37.68 13.30
CA LYS A 260 36.15 38.84 13.40
C LYS A 260 35.80 39.36 11.99
N PHE A 261 34.88 38.71 11.30
CA PHE A 261 34.34 39.19 10.01
C PHE A 261 32.85 39.56 10.10
N HIS A 262 32.43 40.53 9.29
CA HIS A 262 31.01 40.87 9.13
C HIS A 262 30.35 39.77 8.28
N LEU A 263 29.27 39.17 8.77
CA LEU A 263 28.67 37.95 8.19
C LEU A 263 28.34 38.08 6.69
N VAL A 264 27.87 39.25 6.24
CA VAL A 264 27.49 39.52 4.84
C VAL A 264 28.71 39.60 3.91
N ASP A 265 29.81 40.19 4.37
CA ASP A 265 31.06 40.35 3.58
C ASP A 265 31.85 39.03 3.51
N PHE A 266 31.68 38.17 4.51
CA PHE A 266 32.36 36.90 4.63
C PHE A 266 31.90 35.86 3.59
N PHE A 267 30.60 35.79 3.33
CA PHE A 267 30.05 34.87 2.32
C PHE A 267 30.14 35.40 0.87
N SER A 268 30.31 36.72 0.68
CA SER A 268 30.47 37.31 -0.66
C SER A 268 31.89 37.21 -1.22
N GLN A 269 32.92 37.11 -0.36
CA GLN A 269 34.33 37.10 -0.78
C GLN A 269 34.95 35.70 -0.96
N SER A 270 34.36 34.63 -0.39
CA SER A 270 34.94 33.28 -0.44
C SER A 270 34.71 32.58 -1.80
N LYS A 271 35.53 32.90 -2.80
CA LYS A 271 35.73 32.03 -3.99
C LYS A 271 36.74 30.93 -3.65
N PHE A 272 36.25 29.76 -3.24
CA PHE A 272 37.08 28.54 -3.25
C PHE A 272 36.92 27.81 -4.58
N ASN A 273 38.05 27.46 -5.18
CA ASN A 273 38.11 26.71 -6.43
C ASN A 273 37.48 25.33 -6.27
N ASN A 274 36.58 25.01 -7.21
CA ASN A 274 36.01 23.69 -7.44
C ASN A 274 37.10 22.61 -7.41
N VAL A 275 37.18 21.85 -6.32
CA VAL A 275 37.73 20.49 -6.39
C VAL A 275 36.54 19.58 -6.63
N LYS A 276 36.44 19.12 -7.88
CA LYS A 276 35.55 18.04 -8.30
C LYS A 276 35.76 16.85 -7.35
N ASP A 277 34.75 16.53 -6.55
CA ASP A 277 34.61 15.17 -6.01
C ASP A 277 33.14 14.73 -6.03
N GLN A 278 32.85 14.03 -7.12
CA GLN A 278 31.93 12.91 -7.28
C GLN A 278 31.22 12.42 -5.99
N SER A 279 30.04 12.98 -5.73
CA SER A 279 28.87 12.17 -5.36
C SER A 279 27.62 12.96 -5.73
N GLY A 280 26.93 12.50 -6.77
CA GLY A 280 25.67 13.09 -7.23
C GLY A 280 24.61 12.98 -6.13
N LEU A 281 24.50 14.04 -5.34
CA LEU A 281 23.33 14.36 -4.56
C LEU A 281 23.13 15.87 -4.77
N ASP A 282 22.47 16.17 -5.90
CA ASP A 282 21.90 17.49 -6.15
C ASP A 282 21.18 17.98 -4.89
N GLY A 283 21.32 19.29 -4.67
CA GLY A 283 20.98 20.03 -3.46
C GLY A 283 19.86 19.44 -2.60
N LEU A 284 20.14 19.38 -1.29
CA LEU A 284 19.13 19.22 -0.24
C LEU A 284 18.12 20.38 -0.31
N SER A 285 17.14 20.27 -1.20
CA SER A 285 15.92 21.10 -1.29
C SER A 285 14.94 20.81 -0.15
N LEU A 286 15.48 20.52 1.04
CA LEU A 286 14.70 20.32 2.27
C LEU A 286 14.00 21.62 2.69
N PHE A 287 14.52 22.78 2.25
CA PHE A 287 14.00 24.12 2.57
C PHE A 287 13.62 24.95 1.33
N ASP A 288 14.12 24.64 0.14
CA ASP A 288 13.74 25.36 -1.10
C ASP A 288 12.23 25.22 -1.44
N ASN A 289 11.57 24.19 -0.91
CA ASN A 289 10.14 23.94 -1.08
C ASN A 289 9.27 24.48 0.06
N PHE A 290 9.87 25.09 1.10
CA PHE A 290 9.13 25.80 2.13
C PHE A 290 9.25 27.30 1.87
N ASN A 291 8.43 27.82 0.97
CA ASN A 291 8.07 29.24 1.04
C ASN A 291 7.29 29.43 2.35
N PHE A 292 7.95 29.97 3.37
CA PHE A 292 7.26 30.63 4.47
C PHE A 292 6.69 31.96 3.99
#